data_AF-A0A1Y6LMS9-F1
#
_entry.id   AF-A0A1Y6LMS9-F1
#
_cell.length_a   1.000
_cell.length_b   1.000
_cell.length_c   1.000
_cell.angle_alpha   90.00
_cell.angle_beta   90.00
_cell.angle_gamma   90.00
#
_symmetry.space_group_name_H-M   'P 1'
#
loop_
_entity.id
_entity.type
_entity.pdbx_description
1 polymer ?
#
loop_
_entity_poly.entity_id
_entity_poly.type
_entity_poly.pdbx_seq_one_letter_code
_entity_poly.pdbx_strand_id
1 'polypeptide(L)'
;MYPFLLSARRDVIVSAGVWHSPQLLMVSGVGPRSKLEDFDIPVISDLPGVGQNMWDTCAIGGVSYEIEMPEFTAASAILEEQRMHEAVTSLLANATGPLTNEGSNIVGWYKIPESGLADMSATARTALQTFPEDWPEMEINLATSATLPDVNSTSKLVGTISGLLIAPISRGNMMIRSASDLDAPVVNSNWLRDPTDQEVAVTAYKVMREMSA
;
A
#
# COMPACT_ATOMS: atom_id res chain seq x y z
N MET A 1 -16.39 23.80 -15.02
CA MET A 1 -15.12 23.50 -15.72
C MET A 1 -15.43 23.52 -17.22
N TYR A 2 -14.62 24.18 -18.05
CA TYR A 2 -14.83 24.19 -19.50
C TYR A 2 -14.13 22.96 -20.10
N PRO A 3 -14.82 22.13 -20.91
CA PRO A 3 -14.17 21.00 -21.56
C PRO A 3 -13.19 21.50 -22.62
N PHE A 4 -11.94 21.01 -22.55
CA PHE A 4 -10.95 21.21 -23.60
C PHE A 4 -10.89 19.97 -24.48
N LEU A 5 -10.94 20.14 -25.80
CA LEU A 5 -10.73 19.05 -26.75
C LEU A 5 -9.26 19.07 -27.21
N LEU A 6 -8.52 18.03 -26.84
CA LEU A 6 -7.15 17.79 -27.31
C LEU A 6 -7.17 16.65 -28.34
N SER A 7 -6.31 16.71 -29.36
CA SER A 7 -6.20 15.68 -30.39
C SER A 7 -4.77 15.19 -30.54
N ALA A 8 -4.60 13.91 -30.86
CA ALA A 8 -3.31 13.28 -31.13
C ALA A 8 -3.28 12.77 -32.59
N ARG A 9 -2.14 12.91 -33.26
CA ARG A 9 -1.96 12.47 -34.65
C ARG A 9 -1.57 11.00 -34.81
N ARG A 10 -1.08 10.39 -33.73
CA ARG A 10 -0.57 9.01 -33.74
C ARG A 10 -1.30 8.20 -32.68
N ASP A 11 -0.91 8.38 -31.43
CA ASP A 11 -1.35 7.53 -30.33
C ASP A 11 -1.83 8.37 -29.13
N VAL A 12 -2.72 7.77 -28.35
CA VAL A 12 -3.14 8.25 -27.03
C VAL A 12 -2.70 7.19 -26.02
N ILE A 13 -1.95 7.59 -25.00
CA ILE A 13 -1.47 6.72 -23.93
C ILE A 13 -2.21 7.06 -22.65
N VAL A 14 -2.84 6.06 -22.02
CA VAL A 14 -3.50 6.21 -20.71
C VAL A 14 -2.51 5.82 -19.62
N SER A 15 -2.24 6.75 -18.69
CA SER A 15 -1.28 6.56 -17.59
C SER A 15 -1.77 7.18 -16.28
N ALA A 16 -3.07 7.04 -15.99
CA ALA A 16 -3.71 7.62 -14.81
C ALA A 16 -3.63 6.70 -13.56
N GLY A 17 -2.73 5.71 -13.55
CA GLY A 17 -2.55 4.77 -12.46
C GLY A 17 -3.64 3.69 -12.36
N VAL A 18 -3.53 2.82 -11.35
CA VAL A 18 -4.34 1.60 -11.21
C VAL A 18 -5.83 1.86 -10.97
N TRP A 19 -6.21 3.00 -10.39
CA TRP A 19 -7.61 3.36 -10.16
C TRP A 19 -8.20 4.16 -11.33
N HIS A 20 -7.52 5.22 -11.77
CA HIS A 20 -8.14 6.13 -12.74
C HIS A 20 -7.97 5.70 -14.20
N SER A 21 -6.96 4.87 -14.55
CA SER A 21 -6.83 4.37 -15.92
C SER A 21 -8.03 3.49 -16.32
N PRO A 22 -8.41 2.46 -15.55
CA PRO A 22 -9.63 1.70 -15.84
C PRO A 22 -10.91 2.53 -15.75
N GLN A 23 -11.00 3.54 -14.87
CA GLN A 23 -12.14 4.46 -14.83
C GLN A 23 -12.25 5.23 -16.15
N LEU A 24 -11.15 5.82 -16.61
CA LEU A 24 -11.10 6.59 -17.85
C LEU A 24 -11.48 5.72 -19.05
N LEU A 25 -10.99 4.47 -19.11
CA LEU A 25 -11.38 3.51 -20.15
C LEU A 25 -12.88 3.24 -20.10
N MET A 26 -13.45 2.95 -18.91
CA MET A 26 -14.87 2.64 -18.77
C MET A 26 -15.77 3.82 -19.17
N VAL A 27 -15.52 5.03 -18.68
CA VAL A 27 -16.32 6.22 -19.09
C VAL A 27 -16.13 6.57 -20.58
N SER A 28 -15.07 6.06 -21.21
CA SER A 28 -14.84 6.15 -22.66
C SER A 28 -15.44 4.98 -23.46
N GLY A 29 -16.21 4.09 -22.84
CA GLY A 29 -16.86 2.96 -23.51
C GLY A 29 -16.00 1.70 -23.67
N VAL A 30 -14.88 1.59 -22.95
CA VAL A 30 -13.97 0.43 -22.96
C VAL A 30 -13.96 -0.23 -21.59
N GLY A 31 -14.64 -1.37 -21.45
CA GLY A 31 -14.76 -2.08 -20.18
C GLY A 31 -15.86 -3.13 -20.17
N PRO A 32 -16.27 -3.65 -18.99
CA PRO A 32 -17.29 -4.68 -18.90
C PRO A 32 -18.64 -4.16 -19.43
N ARG A 33 -19.17 -4.76 -20.50
CA ARG A 33 -20.42 -4.32 -21.13
C ARG A 33 -21.55 -4.05 -20.14
N SER A 34 -21.83 -4.99 -19.24
CA SER A 34 -22.92 -4.84 -18.27
C SER A 34 -22.78 -3.58 -17.43
N LYS A 35 -21.55 -3.23 -17.03
CA LYS A 35 -21.28 -2.05 -16.22
C LYS A 35 -21.37 -0.74 -17.00
N LEU A 36 -21.06 -0.77 -18.30
CA LEU A 36 -21.22 0.38 -19.18
C LEU A 36 -22.69 0.66 -19.48
N GLU A 37 -23.46 -0.40 -19.71
CA GLU A 37 -24.91 -0.34 -19.96
C GLU A 37 -25.67 0.18 -18.73
N ASP A 38 -25.22 -0.12 -17.49
CA ASP A 38 -25.78 0.44 -16.24
C ASP A 38 -25.78 1.99 -16.21
N PHE A 39 -24.89 2.65 -16.97
CA PHE A 39 -24.72 4.10 -16.97
C PHE A 39 -24.94 4.74 -18.34
N ASP A 40 -25.62 4.05 -19.25
CA ASP A 40 -25.91 4.50 -20.62
C ASP A 40 -24.65 4.91 -21.42
N ILE A 41 -23.50 4.27 -21.14
CA ILE A 41 -22.25 4.52 -21.85
C ILE A 41 -22.21 3.64 -23.11
N PRO A 42 -22.01 4.21 -24.32
CA PRO A 42 -21.86 3.41 -25.54
C PRO A 42 -20.68 2.44 -25.44
N VAL A 43 -20.93 1.15 -25.67
CA VAL A 43 -19.89 0.12 -25.63
C VAL A 43 -19.08 0.15 -26.92
N ILE A 44 -17.86 0.69 -26.83
CA ILE A 44 -16.86 0.65 -27.92
C ILE A 44 -16.15 -0.71 -27.92
N SER A 45 -15.76 -1.20 -26.74
CA SER A 45 -15.10 -2.49 -26.59
C SER A 45 -15.49 -3.14 -25.27
N ASP A 46 -16.02 -4.36 -25.36
CA ASP A 46 -16.40 -5.17 -24.20
C ASP A 46 -15.17 -5.92 -23.67
N LEU A 47 -14.54 -5.34 -22.65
CA LEU A 47 -13.34 -5.87 -22.01
C LEU A 47 -13.62 -6.10 -20.52
N PRO A 48 -14.11 -7.29 -20.12
CA PRO A 48 -14.53 -7.57 -18.75
C PRO A 48 -13.37 -7.53 -17.73
N GLY A 49 -12.11 -7.55 -18.19
CA GLY A 49 -10.94 -7.42 -17.33
C GLY A 49 -10.63 -5.99 -16.87
N VAL A 50 -11.21 -4.95 -17.51
CA VAL A 50 -10.95 -3.56 -17.11
C VAL A 50 -11.48 -3.33 -15.69
N GLY A 51 -10.61 -2.84 -14.81
CA GLY A 51 -10.90 -2.62 -13.39
C GLY A 51 -10.87 -3.89 -12.52
N GLN A 52 -10.57 -5.06 -13.08
CA GLN A 52 -10.53 -6.34 -12.34
C GLN A 52 -9.09 -6.75 -11.99
N ASN A 53 -8.98 -7.82 -11.19
CA ASN A 53 -7.72 -8.47 -10.85
C ASN A 53 -6.70 -7.49 -10.24
N MET A 54 -7.15 -6.65 -9.32
CA MET A 54 -6.26 -5.75 -8.59
C MET A 54 -5.40 -6.57 -7.62
N TRP A 55 -4.10 -6.43 -7.76
CA TRP A 55 -3.10 -6.90 -6.80
C TRP A 55 -2.63 -5.72 -5.99
N ASP A 56 -2.50 -5.92 -4.69
CA ASP A 56 -2.01 -4.91 -3.79
C ASP A 56 -1.38 -5.57 -2.56
N THR A 57 -0.33 -4.95 -2.03
CA THR A 57 0.36 -5.41 -0.83
C THR A 57 -0.39 -4.91 0.39
N CYS A 58 -0.95 -5.81 1.19
CA CYS A 58 -1.70 -5.43 2.38
C CYS A 58 -0.74 -5.05 3.52
N ALA A 59 -0.80 -3.80 3.97
CA ALA A 59 -0.13 -3.36 5.19
C ALA A 59 -0.88 -3.93 6.41
N ILE A 60 -0.22 -4.82 7.15
CA ILE A 60 -0.82 -5.52 8.31
C ILE A 60 -0.47 -4.86 9.65
N GLY A 61 0.17 -3.69 9.61
CA GLY A 61 0.68 -3.01 10.79
C GLY A 61 1.87 -3.76 11.38
N GLY A 62 2.04 -3.70 12.70
CA GLY A 62 3.12 -4.42 13.38
C GLY A 62 3.26 -4.05 14.84
N VAL A 63 4.45 -4.23 15.40
CA VAL A 63 4.76 -3.96 16.81
C VAL A 63 5.46 -2.63 16.94
N SER A 64 5.03 -1.83 17.91
CA SER A 64 5.57 -0.49 18.15
C SER A 64 5.98 -0.32 19.61
N TYR A 65 7.13 0.30 19.82
CA TYR A 65 7.70 0.54 21.13
C TYR A 65 8.11 2.00 21.23
N GLU A 66 7.90 2.58 22.42
CA GLU A 66 8.58 3.81 22.78
C GLU A 66 10.09 3.55 22.77
N ILE A 67 10.83 4.42 22.09
CA ILE A 67 12.29 4.32 22.00
C ILE A 67 12.92 5.64 22.41
N GLU A 68 14.10 5.55 23.00
CA GLU A 68 15.01 6.68 23.17
C GLU A 68 16.10 6.55 22.13
N MET A 69 16.20 7.53 21.22
CA MET A 69 17.30 7.58 20.26
C MET A 69 18.00 8.93 20.35
N PRO A 70 19.33 8.96 20.55
CA PRO A 70 20.09 10.20 20.62
C PRO A 70 20.22 10.89 19.24
N GLU A 71 19.97 10.19 18.15
CA GLU A 71 20.12 10.71 16.80
C GLU A 71 19.08 11.79 16.44
N PHE A 72 19.51 12.72 15.58
CA PHE A 72 18.63 13.71 15.00
C PHE A 72 17.97 13.17 13.74
N THR A 73 16.74 12.69 13.90
CA THR A 73 15.90 12.11 12.84
C THR A 73 14.73 13.04 12.49
N ALA A 74 14.10 12.84 11.32
CA ALA A 74 12.90 13.58 10.93
C ALA A 74 11.77 13.43 11.96
N ALA A 75 11.57 12.21 12.48
CA ALA A 75 10.58 11.94 13.52
C ALA A 75 10.86 12.74 14.80
N SER A 76 12.11 12.79 15.25
CA SER A 76 12.48 13.58 16.43
C SER A 76 12.36 15.10 16.20
N ALA A 77 12.56 15.58 14.96
CA ALA A 77 12.41 16.98 14.60
C ALA A 77 10.96 17.47 14.74
N ILE A 78 9.98 16.60 14.44
CA ILE A 78 8.55 16.93 14.53
C ILE A 78 8.13 17.19 15.99
N LEU A 79 8.82 16.61 16.97
CA LEU A 79 8.47 16.71 18.39
C LEU A 79 8.89 18.04 19.02
N GLU A 80 9.85 18.76 18.41
CA GLU A 80 10.46 19.95 18.99
C GLU A 80 10.64 21.05 17.95
N GLU A 81 10.03 22.22 18.17
CA GLU A 81 10.05 23.35 17.22
C GLU A 81 11.48 23.78 16.84
N GLN A 82 12.38 23.85 17.81
CA GLN A 82 13.78 24.21 17.58
C GLN A 82 14.49 23.22 16.64
N ARG A 83 14.26 21.91 16.84
CA ARG A 83 14.84 20.87 15.99
C ARG A 83 14.22 20.92 14.60
N MET A 84 12.91 21.15 14.46
CA MET A 84 12.30 21.36 13.14
C MET A 84 12.93 22.56 12.42
N HIS A 85 13.17 23.67 13.12
CA HIS A 85 13.82 24.85 12.54
C HIS A 85 15.23 24.55 12.02
N GLU A 86 16.05 23.84 12.81
CA GLU A 86 17.40 23.41 12.42
C GLU A 86 17.37 22.44 11.22
N ALA A 87 16.40 21.53 11.20
CA ALA A 87 16.20 20.56 10.13
C ALA A 87 15.84 21.25 8.81
N VAL A 88 14.88 22.19 8.83
CA VAL A 88 14.49 23.00 7.66
C VAL A 88 15.65 23.87 7.19
N THR A 89 16.38 24.49 8.11
CA THR A 89 17.55 25.33 7.76
C THR A 89 18.61 24.51 7.04
N SER A 90 18.93 23.31 7.52
CA SER A 90 19.92 22.42 6.91
C SER A 90 19.48 21.92 5.52
N LEU A 91 18.19 21.67 5.34
CA LEU A 91 17.60 21.28 4.06
C LEU A 91 17.67 22.42 3.04
N LEU A 92 17.25 23.64 3.44
CA LEU A 92 17.21 24.79 2.54
C LEU A 92 18.60 25.33 2.19
N ALA A 93 19.54 25.30 3.14
CA ALA A 93 20.89 25.80 2.91
C ALA A 93 21.71 24.87 2.01
N ASN A 94 21.68 23.56 2.28
CA ASN A 94 22.63 22.61 1.70
C ASN A 94 22.00 21.32 1.17
N ALA A 95 20.67 21.16 1.20
CA ALA A 95 19.98 19.89 0.93
C ALA A 95 20.49 18.73 1.82
N THR A 96 20.70 19.01 3.10
CA THR A 96 21.19 18.05 4.10
C THR A 96 20.29 17.99 5.33
N GLY A 97 20.55 17.02 6.20
CA GLY A 97 19.91 16.93 7.51
C GLY A 97 18.72 15.97 7.52
N PRO A 98 18.02 15.87 8.66
CA PRO A 98 17.07 14.78 8.91
C PRO A 98 15.88 14.74 7.95
N LEU A 99 15.49 15.87 7.34
CA LEU A 99 14.37 15.93 6.39
C LEU A 99 14.71 15.32 5.02
N THR A 100 15.96 14.93 4.77
CA THR A 100 16.34 14.15 3.58
C THR A 100 16.16 12.65 3.78
N ASN A 101 15.68 12.21 4.95
CA ASN A 101 15.44 10.82 5.30
C ASN A 101 13.96 10.63 5.68
N GLU A 102 13.33 9.64 5.09
CA GLU A 102 11.90 9.32 5.21
C GLU A 102 11.53 8.60 6.52
N GLY A 103 12.51 8.15 7.31
CA GLY A 103 12.31 7.54 8.61
C GLY A 103 12.23 6.01 8.63
N SER A 104 12.22 5.34 7.48
CA SER A 104 12.40 3.89 7.34
C SER A 104 13.79 3.62 6.78
N ASN A 105 14.63 2.89 7.52
CA ASN A 105 16.04 2.73 7.15
C ASN A 105 16.45 1.27 6.96
N ILE A 106 15.58 0.33 7.33
CA ILE A 106 15.83 -1.10 7.18
C ILE A 106 14.56 -1.74 6.66
N VAL A 107 14.69 -2.41 5.52
CA VAL A 107 13.65 -3.24 4.92
C VAL A 107 14.23 -4.61 4.62
N GLY A 108 13.45 -5.66 4.82
CA GLY A 108 13.82 -7.01 4.45
C GLY A 108 12.62 -7.80 3.95
N TRP A 109 12.90 -8.77 3.07
CA TRP A 109 11.92 -9.70 2.54
C TRP A 109 12.20 -11.09 3.10
N TYR A 110 11.16 -11.70 3.67
CA TYR A 110 11.29 -12.90 4.48
C TYR A 110 10.34 -13.98 3.99
N LYS A 111 10.85 -15.21 4.01
CA LYS A 111 10.02 -16.41 3.93
C LYS A 111 9.35 -16.67 5.28
N ILE A 112 8.19 -17.30 5.25
CA ILE A 112 7.58 -17.83 6.48
C ILE A 112 8.51 -18.88 7.09
N PRO A 113 8.88 -18.79 8.38
CA PRO A 113 9.72 -19.80 9.03
C PRO A 113 9.00 -21.16 9.08
N GLU A 114 9.76 -22.25 9.15
CA GLU A 114 9.21 -23.61 9.19
C GLU A 114 8.18 -23.81 10.31
N SER A 115 8.41 -23.20 11.48
CA SER A 115 7.46 -23.19 12.60
C SER A 115 6.14 -22.50 12.24
N GLY A 116 6.20 -21.37 11.52
CA GLY A 116 5.02 -20.68 11.00
C GLY A 116 4.26 -21.53 9.99
N LEU A 117 4.96 -22.17 9.05
CA LEU A 117 4.35 -23.08 8.06
C LEU A 117 3.70 -24.31 8.70
N ALA A 118 4.23 -24.80 9.83
CA ALA A 118 3.66 -25.92 10.56
C ALA A 118 2.30 -25.55 11.20
N ASP A 119 2.14 -24.30 11.65
CA ASP A 119 0.90 -23.77 12.23
C ASP A 119 -0.18 -23.46 11.17
N MET A 120 0.20 -23.31 9.90
CA MET A 120 -0.72 -22.97 8.81
C MET A 120 -1.55 -24.16 8.30
N SER A 121 -2.73 -23.84 7.80
CA SER A 121 -3.64 -24.81 7.17
C SER A 121 -3.04 -25.41 5.90
N ALA A 122 -3.45 -26.65 5.57
CA ALA A 122 -3.02 -27.29 4.32
C ALA A 122 -3.44 -26.50 3.07
N THR A 123 -4.60 -25.83 3.14
CA THR A 123 -5.09 -24.94 2.09
C THR A 123 -4.15 -23.76 1.89
N ALA A 124 -3.78 -23.06 2.98
CA ALA A 124 -2.89 -21.91 2.91
C ALA A 124 -1.51 -22.29 2.35
N ARG A 125 -0.92 -23.40 2.83
CA ARG A 125 0.35 -23.91 2.30
C ARG A 125 0.28 -24.22 0.80
N THR A 126 -0.83 -24.79 0.33
CA THR A 126 -1.02 -25.11 -1.09
C THR A 126 -1.21 -23.84 -1.91
N ALA A 127 -1.96 -22.86 -1.39
CA ALA A 127 -2.17 -21.58 -2.07
C ALA A 127 -0.86 -20.80 -2.25
N LEU A 128 0.02 -20.82 -1.26
CA LEU A 128 1.33 -20.15 -1.35
C LEU A 128 2.27 -20.78 -2.39
N GLN A 129 2.10 -22.06 -2.74
CA GLN A 129 2.87 -22.72 -3.81
C GLN A 129 2.53 -22.21 -5.21
N THR A 130 1.54 -21.32 -5.36
CA THR A 130 1.30 -20.62 -6.64
C THR A 130 2.39 -19.61 -6.98
N PHE A 131 3.15 -19.16 -5.98
CA PHE A 131 4.33 -18.31 -6.15
C PHE A 131 5.60 -19.17 -6.30
N PRO A 132 6.66 -18.63 -6.94
CA PRO A 132 7.97 -19.28 -6.95
C PRO A 132 8.47 -19.62 -5.53
N GLU A 133 9.27 -20.68 -5.42
CA GLU A 133 9.78 -21.19 -4.13
C GLU A 133 10.54 -20.12 -3.33
N ASP A 134 11.29 -19.26 -4.03
CA ASP A 134 12.09 -18.17 -3.48
C ASP A 134 11.33 -16.85 -3.30
N TRP A 135 10.05 -16.78 -3.68
CA TRP A 135 9.24 -15.58 -3.52
C TRP A 135 8.94 -15.31 -2.03
N PRO A 136 9.18 -14.10 -1.51
CA PRO A 136 8.91 -13.78 -0.12
C PRO A 136 7.41 -13.63 0.15
N GLU A 137 6.93 -14.15 1.28
CA GLU A 137 5.56 -13.91 1.71
C GLU A 137 5.40 -12.57 2.43
N MET A 138 6.47 -12.08 3.06
CA MET A 138 6.45 -10.93 3.96
C MET A 138 7.56 -9.95 3.62
N GLU A 139 7.24 -8.66 3.66
CA GLU A 139 8.22 -7.59 3.76
C GLU A 139 8.09 -6.98 5.15
N ILE A 140 9.21 -6.85 5.85
CA ILE A 140 9.27 -6.27 7.19
C ILE A 140 10.15 -5.03 7.13
N ASN A 141 9.60 -3.92 7.61
CA ASN A 141 10.23 -2.61 7.65
C ASN A 141 10.45 -2.18 9.11
N LEU A 142 11.57 -1.52 9.39
CA LEU A 142 11.81 -0.83 10.65
C LEU A 142 11.81 0.67 10.39
N ALA A 143 10.83 1.36 11.01
CA ALA A 143 10.65 2.79 10.87
C ALA A 143 10.52 3.48 12.22
N THR A 144 10.85 4.77 12.24
CA THR A 144 10.62 5.63 13.40
C THR A 144 9.53 6.66 13.11
N SER A 145 8.66 6.92 14.08
CA SER A 145 7.57 7.89 13.98
C SER A 145 7.45 8.74 15.24
N ALA A 146 6.89 9.93 15.08
CA ALA A 146 6.64 10.91 16.14
C ALA A 146 5.38 10.61 16.97
N THR A 147 4.48 9.73 16.50
CA THR A 147 3.21 9.46 17.19
C THR A 147 2.67 8.06 16.87
N LEU A 148 2.11 7.38 17.89
CA LEU A 148 1.17 6.29 17.68
C LEU A 148 -0.20 6.85 17.24
N PRO A 149 -0.99 6.13 16.43
CA PRO A 149 -2.32 6.58 15.98
C PRO A 149 -3.39 6.71 17.08
N ASP A 150 -3.04 6.61 18.36
CA ASP A 150 -4.00 6.60 19.47
C ASP A 150 -3.81 7.81 20.41
N VAL A 151 -4.95 8.43 20.70
CA VAL A 151 -5.12 9.79 21.21
C VAL A 151 -4.86 9.81 22.73
N ASN A 152 -3.89 10.64 23.16
CA ASN A 152 -3.52 11.05 24.54
C ASN A 152 -2.09 10.72 24.99
N SER A 153 -1.23 10.18 24.14
CA SER A 153 0.20 10.07 24.48
C SER A 153 0.86 11.46 24.43
N THR A 154 1.61 11.83 25.46
CA THR A 154 2.69 12.82 25.32
C THR A 154 3.51 12.48 24.09
N SER A 155 3.88 13.48 23.29
CA SER A 155 4.77 13.34 22.14
C SER A 155 6.04 12.56 22.50
N LYS A 156 6.17 11.33 22.00
CA LYS A 156 7.32 10.45 22.25
C LYS A 156 7.73 9.76 20.96
N LEU A 157 9.03 9.52 20.82
CA LEU A 157 9.57 8.82 19.67
C LEU A 157 9.21 7.33 19.75
N VAL A 158 8.76 6.78 18.63
CA VAL A 158 8.30 5.39 18.53
C VAL A 158 9.05 4.69 17.41
N GLY A 159 9.56 3.50 17.71
CA GLY A 159 10.07 2.56 16.72
C GLY A 159 9.01 1.52 16.40
N THR A 160 8.78 1.27 15.11
CA THR A 160 7.80 0.31 14.63
C THR A 160 8.46 -0.69 13.70
N ILE A 161 8.32 -1.98 14.02
CA ILE A 161 8.55 -3.07 13.06
C ILE A 161 7.21 -3.36 12.42
N SER A 162 7.05 -3.04 11.13
CA SER A 162 5.79 -3.20 10.38
C SER A 162 5.93 -4.20 9.23
N GLY A 163 4.81 -4.82 8.88
CA GLY A 163 4.73 -5.88 7.87
C GLY A 163 3.83 -5.51 6.70
N LEU A 164 4.24 -5.96 5.52
CA LEU A 164 3.44 -6.00 4.29
C LEU A 164 3.34 -7.45 3.81
N LEU A 165 2.16 -7.83 3.31
CA LEU A 165 1.99 -9.10 2.60
C LEU A 165 2.45 -8.95 1.14
N ILE A 166 3.43 -9.74 0.73
CA ILE A 166 4.06 -9.67 -0.61
C ILE A 166 3.60 -10.81 -1.55
N ALA A 167 2.97 -11.84 -0.98
CA ALA A 167 2.36 -12.95 -1.72
C ALA A 167 0.83 -13.03 -1.50
N PRO A 168 0.05 -11.94 -1.70
CA PRO A 168 -1.38 -11.96 -1.41
C PRO A 168 -2.15 -12.85 -2.39
N ILE A 169 -3.09 -13.63 -1.87
CA ILE A 169 -4.04 -14.45 -2.64
C ILE A 169 -5.30 -13.64 -2.98
N SER A 170 -5.71 -12.74 -2.10
CA SER A 170 -6.89 -11.89 -2.31
C SER A 170 -6.78 -11.02 -3.56
N ARG A 171 -7.88 -10.84 -4.30
CA ARG A 171 -7.95 -9.95 -5.47
C ARG A 171 -9.00 -8.88 -5.28
N GLY A 172 -8.60 -7.65 -5.52
CA GLY A 172 -9.48 -6.48 -5.53
C GLY A 172 -10.03 -6.17 -6.92
N ASN A 173 -10.85 -5.12 -6.96
CA ASN A 173 -11.31 -4.50 -8.19
C ASN A 173 -11.63 -3.02 -7.97
N MET A 174 -11.89 -2.33 -9.07
CA MET A 174 -12.43 -0.98 -9.08
C MET A 174 -13.47 -0.87 -10.19
N MET A 175 -14.59 -0.21 -9.89
CA MET A 175 -15.66 0.06 -10.85
C MET A 175 -16.09 1.53 -10.85
N ILE A 176 -16.54 2.01 -12.00
CA ILE A 176 -17.20 3.32 -12.10
C ILE A 176 -18.52 3.33 -11.32
N ARG A 177 -18.88 4.50 -10.79
CA ARG A 177 -20.15 4.73 -10.09
C ARG A 177 -21.12 5.66 -10.83
N SER A 178 -20.67 6.24 -11.93
CA SER A 178 -21.41 7.11 -12.84
C SER A 178 -20.68 7.18 -14.19
N ALA A 179 -21.27 7.90 -15.16
CA ALA A 179 -20.62 8.22 -16.44
C ALA A 179 -19.64 9.41 -16.37
N SER A 180 -19.33 9.92 -15.18
CA SER A 180 -18.40 11.04 -14.96
C SER A 180 -17.05 10.55 -14.46
N ASP A 181 -15.97 11.05 -15.05
CA ASP A 181 -14.59 10.83 -14.58
C ASP A 181 -14.24 11.66 -13.34
N LEU A 182 -15.08 12.65 -12.99
CA LEU A 182 -14.91 13.46 -11.77
C LEU A 182 -15.43 12.75 -10.51
N ASP A 183 -16.28 11.75 -10.69
CA ASP A 183 -16.83 11.01 -9.55
C ASP A 183 -15.82 9.94 -9.11
N ALA A 184 -15.48 9.95 -7.83
CA ALA A 184 -14.55 8.95 -7.29
C ALA A 184 -15.07 7.53 -7.56
N PRO A 185 -14.23 6.62 -8.09
CA PRO A 185 -14.68 5.26 -8.37
C PRO A 185 -14.92 4.47 -7.08
N VAL A 186 -15.63 3.34 -7.20
CA VAL A 186 -15.76 2.37 -6.11
C VAL A 186 -14.57 1.44 -6.16
N VAL A 187 -13.64 1.59 -5.22
CA VAL A 187 -12.47 0.74 -5.06
C VAL A 187 -12.75 -0.30 -3.99
N ASN A 188 -12.48 -1.57 -4.31
CA ASN A 188 -12.51 -2.65 -3.35
C ASN A 188 -11.17 -3.39 -3.37
N SER A 189 -10.34 -3.17 -2.36
CA SER A 189 -9.06 -3.85 -2.25
C SER A 189 -9.18 -5.34 -1.91
N ASN A 190 -10.29 -5.74 -1.28
CA ASN A 190 -10.50 -7.10 -0.76
C ASN A 190 -9.32 -7.62 0.07
N TRP A 191 -8.57 -6.74 0.75
CA TRP A 191 -7.47 -7.17 1.60
C TRP A 191 -7.95 -8.17 2.65
N LEU A 192 -7.15 -9.21 2.89
CA LEU A 192 -7.43 -10.28 3.86
C LEU A 192 -8.75 -11.04 3.59
N ARG A 193 -9.29 -10.97 2.37
CA ARG A 193 -10.50 -11.71 2.01
C ARG A 193 -10.25 -13.22 1.98
N ASP A 194 -9.11 -13.64 1.43
CA ASP A 194 -8.69 -15.03 1.46
C ASP A 194 -8.16 -15.41 2.85
N PRO A 195 -8.60 -16.53 3.45
CA PRO A 195 -8.08 -16.99 4.74
C PRO A 195 -6.57 -17.21 4.76
N THR A 196 -5.95 -17.55 3.62
CA THR A 196 -4.50 -17.68 3.50
C THR A 196 -3.79 -16.39 3.89
N ASP A 197 -4.27 -15.25 3.40
CA ASP A 197 -3.67 -13.94 3.69
C ASP A 197 -3.78 -13.60 5.18
N GLN A 198 -4.87 -14.00 5.84
CA GLN A 198 -5.05 -13.83 7.28
C GLN A 198 -4.04 -14.67 8.08
N GLU A 199 -3.82 -15.92 7.68
CA GLU A 199 -2.85 -16.82 8.31
C GLU A 199 -1.41 -16.30 8.16
N VAL A 200 -1.06 -15.77 6.97
CA VAL A 200 0.24 -15.11 6.74
C VAL A 200 0.36 -13.88 7.62
N ALA A 201 -0.68 -13.04 7.71
CA ALA A 201 -0.66 -11.83 8.54
C ALA A 201 -0.42 -12.14 10.03
N VAL A 202 -1.08 -13.17 10.58
CA VAL A 202 -0.87 -13.61 11.96
C VAL A 202 0.56 -14.11 12.17
N THR A 203 1.08 -14.89 11.22
CA THR A 203 2.46 -15.41 11.30
C THR A 203 3.49 -14.28 11.21
N ALA A 204 3.31 -13.35 10.29
CA ALA A 204 4.14 -12.16 10.15
C ALA A 204 4.17 -11.34 11.44
N TYR A 205 3.02 -11.15 12.09
CA TYR A 205 2.96 -10.45 13.37
C TYR A 205 3.76 -11.17 14.47
N LYS A 206 3.68 -12.51 14.55
CA LYS A 206 4.50 -13.29 15.50
C LYS A 206 5.99 -13.09 15.24
N VAL A 207 6.42 -13.16 13.97
CA VAL A 207 7.82 -12.94 13.57
C VAL A 207 8.30 -11.55 13.96
N MET A 208 7.53 -10.51 13.65
CA MET A 208 7.87 -9.13 14.04
C MET A 208 7.99 -8.96 15.55
N ARG A 209 7.12 -9.63 16.32
CA ARG A 209 7.17 -9.61 17.79
C ARG A 209 8.42 -10.30 18.35
N GLU A 210 8.86 -11.39 17.72
CA GLU A 210 10.11 -12.08 18.09
C GLU A 210 11.33 -11.22 17.75
N MET A 211 11.33 -10.52 16.61
CA MET A 211 12.42 -9.59 16.24
C MET A 211 12.57 -8.42 17.22
N SER A 212 11.50 -8.02 17.90
CA SER A 212 11.52 -6.93 18.89
C SER A 212 11.85 -7.35 20.32
N ALA A 213 11.91 -8.66 20.60
CA ALA A 213 12.15 -9.20 21.94
C ALA A 213 13.64 -9.27 22.26
#